data_AF-A0A7G5H5M0-F1
#
_entry.id   AF-A0A7G5H5M0-F1
#
_cell.length_a   1.000
_cell.length_b   1.000
_cell.length_c   1.000
_cell.angle_alpha   90.00
_cell.angle_beta   90.00
_cell.angle_gamma   90.00
#
_symmetry.space_group_name_H-M   'P 1'
#
loop_
_entity.id
_entity.type
_entity.pdbx_description
1 polymer ?
#
loop_
_entity_poly.entity_id
_entity_poly.type
_entity_poly.pdbx_seq_one_letter_code
_entity_poly.pdbx_strand_id
1 'polypeptide(L)'
;MEAIEPKIRPLVDVLNSTGLIRTFSSCEGHFLPEDQTLVDRNHAEVRFLPADGISIEEVEKWLTSIVIRFKTRHGLIPVKVTAYKLYTPIGDEAVEETFVLQLTPFNRFEPPDRKRADIDRAIGQVVVLV
;
A
#
# COMPACT_ATOMS: atom_id res chain seq x y z
N MET A 1 -4.10 19.77 -5.34
CA MET A 1 -3.88 18.51 -4.60
C MET A 1 -5.21 17.79 -4.61
N GLU A 2 -5.26 16.61 -5.22
CA GLU A 2 -6.42 15.73 -5.04
C GLU A 2 -6.48 15.34 -3.55
N ALA A 3 -7.69 15.34 -3.00
CA ALA A 3 -7.89 14.90 -1.62
C ALA A 3 -7.58 13.40 -1.54
N ILE A 4 -6.78 13.00 -0.54
CA ILE A 4 -6.52 11.58 -0.26
C ILE A 4 -7.85 10.90 0.02
N GLU A 5 -8.07 9.75 -0.62
CA GLU A 5 -9.31 8.99 -0.47
C GLU A 5 -9.52 8.57 1.01
N PRO A 6 -10.75 8.67 1.52
CA PRO A 6 -11.00 8.62 2.96
C PRO A 6 -10.66 7.27 3.59
N LYS A 7 -10.76 6.15 2.87
CA LYS A 7 -10.52 4.82 3.44
C LYS A 7 -9.04 4.49 3.56
N ILE A 8 -8.19 5.02 2.67
CA ILE A 8 -6.73 4.83 2.74
C ILE A 8 -6.04 5.87 3.61
N ARG A 9 -6.68 7.03 3.83
CA ARG A 9 -6.11 8.14 4.57
C ARG A 9 -5.48 7.77 5.92
N PRO A 10 -6.09 6.95 6.80
CA PRO A 10 -5.46 6.59 8.07
C PRO A 10 -4.09 5.93 7.91
N LEU A 11 -3.92 5.11 6.87
CA LEU A 11 -2.65 4.48 6.56
C LEU A 11 -1.65 5.50 6.02
N VAL A 12 -2.07 6.38 5.12
CA VAL A 12 -1.21 7.46 4.60
C VAL A 12 -0.71 8.36 5.74
N ASP A 13 -1.61 8.79 6.62
CA ASP A 13 -1.28 9.66 7.74
C ASP A 13 -0.28 8.98 8.69
N VAL A 14 -0.51 7.71 9.06
CA VAL A 14 0.39 7.00 9.99
C VAL A 14 1.77 6.74 9.37
N LEU A 15 1.83 6.37 8.08
CA LEU A 15 3.10 6.12 7.40
C LEU A 15 3.96 7.40 7.32
N ASN A 16 3.36 8.55 6.99
CA ASN A 16 4.08 9.83 7.00
C ASN A 16 4.50 10.26 8.41
N SER A 17 3.68 9.96 9.43
CA SER A 17 3.97 10.34 10.81
C SER A 17 5.23 9.69 11.38
N THR A 18 5.72 8.60 10.77
CA THR A 18 6.97 7.94 11.16
C THR A 18 8.20 8.80 10.93
N GLY A 19 8.14 9.77 10.00
CA GLY A 19 9.30 10.52 9.54
C GLY A 19 10.31 9.70 8.70
N LEU A 20 10.06 8.41 8.46
CA LEU A 20 10.94 7.54 7.67
C LEU A 20 10.74 7.71 6.17
N ILE A 21 9.52 8.09 5.77
CA ILE A 21 9.11 8.12 4.36
C ILE A 21 8.27 9.37 4.06
N ARG A 22 8.06 9.64 2.78
CA ARG A 22 7.13 10.65 2.27
C ARG A 22 6.24 10.03 1.21
N THR A 23 4.93 9.99 1.46
CA THR A 23 3.96 9.48 0.48
C THR A 23 3.67 10.54 -0.58
N PHE A 24 3.49 10.11 -1.82
CA PHE A 24 3.14 11.02 -2.92
C PHE A 24 1.95 10.53 -3.76
N SER A 25 1.56 9.26 -3.65
CA SER A 25 0.40 8.70 -4.32
C SER A 25 -0.20 7.57 -3.49
N SER A 26 -1.52 7.44 -3.51
CA SER A 26 -2.24 6.37 -2.83
C SER A 26 -3.56 6.10 -3.52
N CYS A 27 -4.03 4.86 -3.42
CA CYS A 27 -5.34 4.41 -3.89
C CYS A 27 -5.98 3.56 -2.79
N GLU A 28 -7.27 3.77 -2.49
CA GLU A 28 -7.96 2.95 -1.49
C GLU A 28 -8.44 1.59 -2.00
N GLY A 29 -8.34 1.37 -3.31
CA GLY A 29 -8.85 0.20 -4.01
C GLY A 29 -10.32 0.36 -4.41
N HIS A 30 -10.59 0.06 -5.67
CA HIS A 30 -11.89 0.19 -6.31
C HIS A 30 -12.34 -1.15 -6.89
N PHE A 31 -13.47 -1.62 -6.38
CA PHE A 31 -13.86 -3.02 -6.50
C PHE A 31 -15.12 -3.23 -7.33
N LEU A 32 -15.84 -2.16 -7.67
CA LEU A 32 -17.05 -2.26 -8.46
C LEU A 32 -16.70 -2.58 -9.92
N PRO A 33 -17.60 -3.26 -10.67
CA PRO A 33 -17.36 -3.57 -12.08
C PRO A 33 -17.04 -2.35 -12.94
N GLU A 34 -17.68 -1.21 -12.68
CA GLU A 34 -17.48 0.06 -13.38
C GLU A 34 -16.09 0.67 -13.13
N ASP A 35 -15.42 0.30 -12.04
CA ASP A 35 -14.08 0.77 -11.73
C ASP A 35 -12.99 -0.02 -12.48
N GLN A 36 -13.37 -1.12 -13.13
CA GLN A 36 -12.45 -2.01 -13.82
C GLN A 36 -12.16 -1.48 -15.23
N THR A 37 -11.03 -0.79 -15.36
CA THR A 37 -10.56 -0.19 -16.62
C THR A 37 -9.32 -0.92 -17.13
N LEU A 38 -8.48 -0.25 -17.94
CA LEU A 38 -7.16 -0.77 -18.34
C LEU A 38 -6.20 -0.92 -17.16
N VAL A 39 -6.39 -0.14 -16.09
CA VAL A 39 -5.56 -0.18 -14.89
C VAL A 39 -6.29 -0.99 -13.83
N ASP A 40 -5.63 -2.03 -13.30
CA ASP A 40 -6.17 -2.80 -12.19
C ASP A 40 -6.18 -1.94 -10.92
N ARG A 41 -7.38 -1.67 -10.41
CA ARG A 41 -7.61 -0.93 -9.17
C ARG A 41 -8.15 -1.83 -8.06
N ASN A 42 -8.15 -3.16 -8.22
CA ASN A 42 -8.64 -4.12 -7.22
C ASN A 42 -7.70 -4.30 -6.00
N HIS A 43 -6.97 -3.26 -5.61
CA HIS A 43 -6.09 -3.28 -4.46
C HIS A 43 -5.94 -1.87 -3.92
N ALA A 44 -5.67 -1.77 -2.63
CA ALA A 44 -5.20 -0.52 -2.05
C ALA A 44 -3.69 -0.46 -2.15
N GLU A 45 -3.14 0.73 -2.35
CA GLU A 45 -1.70 0.94 -2.34
C GLU A 45 -1.33 2.33 -1.81
N VAL A 46 -0.16 2.41 -1.19
CA VAL A 46 0.50 3.68 -0.85
C VAL A 46 1.90 3.65 -1.45
N ARG A 47 2.22 4.68 -2.24
CA ARG A 47 3.53 4.89 -2.85
C ARG A 47 4.27 6.00 -2.14
N PHE A 48 5.56 5.76 -1.92
CA PHE A 48 6.40 6.67 -1.16
C PHE A 48 7.87 6.58 -1.54
N LEU A 49 8.60 7.62 -1.12
CA LEU A 49 10.05 7.71 -1.17
C LEU A 49 10.59 7.76 0.27
N PRO A 50 11.86 7.42 0.51
CA PRO A 50 12.51 7.74 1.76
C PRO A 50 12.41 9.24 2.08
N ALA A 51 12.29 9.57 3.36
CA ALA A 51 12.45 10.94 3.82
C ALA A 51 13.92 11.38 3.68
N ASP A 52 14.16 12.69 3.71
CA ASP A 52 15.50 13.23 3.51
C ASP A 52 16.45 12.73 4.61
N GLY A 53 17.60 12.19 4.22
CA GLY A 53 18.58 11.61 5.15
C GLY A 53 18.29 10.18 5.61
N ILE A 54 17.15 9.59 5.23
CA ILE A 54 16.83 8.18 5.52
C ILE A 54 17.37 7.28 4.41
N SER A 55 18.05 6.21 4.80
CA SER A 55 18.62 5.25 3.85
C SER A 55 17.56 4.30 3.28
N ILE A 56 17.78 3.83 2.05
CA ILE A 56 16.94 2.78 1.42
C ILE A 56 16.89 1.51 2.29
N GLU A 57 18.02 1.11 2.88
CA GLU A 57 18.12 -0.08 3.72
C GLU A 57 17.24 0.03 4.98
N GLU A 58 17.16 1.22 5.57
CA GLU A 58 16.31 1.49 6.73
C GLU A 58 14.82 1.35 6.39
N VAL A 59 14.41 1.93 5.24
CA VAL A 59 13.03 1.77 4.74
C VAL A 59 12.71 0.30 4.44
N GLU A 60 13.63 -0.44 3.82
CA GLU A 60 13.45 -1.87 3.52
C GLU A 60 13.31 -2.71 4.80
N LYS A 61 14.15 -2.48 5.81
CA LYS A 61 14.05 -3.16 7.11
C LYS A 61 12.72 -2.86 7.80
N TRP A 62 12.30 -1.60 7.78
CA TRP A 62 11.03 -1.18 8.36
C TRP A 62 9.83 -1.83 7.64
N LEU A 63 9.79 -1.80 6.30
CA LEU A 63 8.73 -2.47 5.52
C LEU A 63 8.70 -3.97 5.76
N THR A 64 9.88 -4.60 5.83
CA THR A 64 10.01 -6.03 6.13
C THR A 64 9.39 -6.35 7.49
N SER A 65 9.65 -5.52 8.51
CA SER A 65 9.02 -5.66 9.83
C SER A 65 7.50 -5.60 9.77
N ILE A 66 6.92 -4.64 9.02
CA ILE A 66 5.47 -4.51 8.85
C ILE A 66 4.88 -5.78 8.22
N VAL A 67 5.43 -6.23 7.09
CA VAL A 67 4.90 -7.38 6.35
C VAL A 67 5.04 -8.68 7.18
N ILE A 68 6.16 -8.88 7.86
CA ILE A 68 6.37 -10.04 8.75
C ILE A 68 5.36 -10.01 9.90
N ARG A 69 5.20 -8.87 10.58
CA ARG A 69 4.29 -8.75 11.72
C ARG A 69 2.83 -8.92 11.30
N PHE A 70 2.44 -8.38 10.15
CA PHE A 70 1.09 -8.56 9.61
C PHE A 70 0.80 -10.04 9.37
N LYS A 71 1.68 -10.74 8.64
CA LYS A 71 1.54 -12.17 8.37
C LYS A 71 1.49 -12.99 9.67
N THR A 72 2.39 -12.69 10.61
CA THR A 72 2.49 -13.43 11.88
C THR A 72 1.26 -13.26 12.76
N ARG A 73 0.69 -12.05 12.84
CA ARG A 73 -0.46 -11.77 13.73
C ARG A 73 -1.81 -12.19 13.14
N HIS A 74 -1.94 -12.23 11.82
CA HIS A 74 -3.26 -12.36 11.18
C HIS A 74 -3.44 -13.68 10.40
N GLY A 75 -2.40 -14.50 10.24
CA GLY A 75 -2.54 -15.92 9.84
C GLY A 75 -3.09 -16.13 8.42
N LEU A 76 -4.21 -16.87 8.28
CA LEU A 76 -4.97 -17.02 7.03
C LEU A 76 -5.75 -15.72 6.79
N ILE A 77 -5.29 -14.92 5.82
CA ILE A 77 -5.76 -13.55 5.65
C ILE A 77 -6.55 -13.46 4.34
N PRO A 78 -7.74 -12.86 4.34
CA PRO A 78 -8.45 -12.55 3.10
C PRO A 78 -7.79 -11.40 2.33
N VAL A 79 -6.68 -10.82 2.84
CA VAL A 79 -5.89 -9.77 2.17
C VAL A 79 -4.41 -10.13 2.24
N LYS A 80 -3.75 -10.07 1.10
CA LYS A 80 -2.30 -10.17 0.96
C LYS A 80 -1.69 -8.78 1.10
N VAL A 81 -0.85 -8.58 2.10
CA VAL A 81 -0.03 -7.37 2.26
C VAL A 81 1.37 -7.64 1.70
N THR A 82 1.78 -6.82 0.74
CA THR A 82 3.10 -6.91 0.08
C THR A 82 3.77 -5.56 0.05
N ALA A 83 5.10 -5.56 0.12
CA ALA A 83 5.91 -4.37 -0.13
C ALA A 83 6.94 -4.69 -1.22
N TYR A 84 7.17 -3.74 -2.14
CA TYR A 84 8.14 -3.89 -3.21
C TYR A 84 8.66 -2.54 -3.70
N LYS A 85 9.80 -2.55 -4.38
CA LYS A 85 10.31 -1.39 -5.13
C LYS A 85 9.81 -1.46 -6.56
N LEU A 86 9.24 -0.37 -7.03
CA LEU A 86 8.83 -0.15 -8.41
C LEU A 86 9.90 0.70 -9.09
N TYR A 87 10.38 0.18 -10.22
CA TYR A 87 11.40 0.78 -11.07
C TYR A 87 10.70 1.32 -12.32
N THR A 88 10.51 2.64 -12.40
CA THR A 88 9.79 3.29 -13.51
C THR A 88 10.80 3.96 -14.45
N PRO A 89 10.87 3.59 -15.73
CA PRO A 89 11.78 4.25 -16.66
C PRO A 89 11.37 5.71 -16.87
N ILE A 90 12.32 6.61 -16.70
CA ILE A 90 12.18 8.05 -16.97
C ILE A 90 13.15 8.42 -18.10
N GLY A 91 12.78 8.06 -19.32
CA GLY A 91 13.62 8.21 -20.52
C GLY A 91 14.44 6.96 -20.83
N ASP A 92 15.48 7.13 -21.65
CA ASP A 92 16.20 6.00 -22.26
C ASP A 92 17.29 5.39 -21.35
N GLU A 93 17.76 6.12 -20.33
CA GLU A 93 18.90 5.71 -19.49
C GLU A 93 18.66 5.85 -17.99
N ALA A 94 17.47 6.29 -17.57
CA ALA A 94 17.19 6.57 -16.16
C ALA A 94 15.94 5.84 -15.68
N VAL A 95 15.97 5.46 -14.40
CA VAL A 95 14.87 4.79 -13.70
C VAL A 95 14.62 5.53 -12.40
N GLU A 96 13.35 5.80 -12.12
CA GLU A 96 12.88 6.26 -10.83
C GLU A 96 12.53 5.07 -9.95
N GLU A 97 13.07 5.05 -8.73
CA GLU A 97 12.76 4.03 -7.73
C GLU A 97 11.70 4.56 -6.76
N THR A 98 10.62 3.80 -6.59
CA THR A 98 9.56 4.12 -5.63
C THR A 98 9.22 2.90 -4.81
N PHE A 99 8.87 3.08 -3.53
CA PHE A 99 8.38 1.99 -2.71
C PHE A 99 6.86 1.94 -2.79
N VAL A 100 6.32 0.72 -2.79
CA VAL A 100 4.87 0.46 -2.77
C VAL A 100 4.56 -0.46 -1.60
N LEU A 101 3.61 -0.05 -0.76
CA LEU A 101 2.92 -0.92 0.19
C LEU A 101 1.53 -1.22 -0.37
N GLN A 102 1.27 -2.47 -0.74
CA GLN A 102 0.06 -2.90 -1.42
C GLN A 102 -0.74 -3.89 -0.58
N LEU A 103 -2.06 -3.71 -0.56
CA LEU A 103 -3.04 -4.57 0.08
C LEU A 103 -3.98 -5.11 -1.01
N THR A 104 -3.94 -6.41 -1.26
CA THR A 104 -4.73 -7.06 -2.33
C THR A 104 -5.67 -8.10 -1.75
N PRO A 105 -6.96 -8.12 -2.11
CA PRO A 105 -7.86 -9.21 -1.74
C PRO A 105 -7.27 -10.55 -2.17
N PHE A 106 -7.28 -11.54 -1.29
CA PHE A 106 -6.73 -12.87 -1.56
C PHE A 106 -7.55 -13.59 -2.63
N ASN A 107 -8.88 -13.49 -2.54
CA ASN A 107 -9.79 -14.00 -3.56
C ASN A 107 -10.38 -12.85 -4.37
N ARG A 108 -9.86 -12.67 -5.60
CA ARG A 108 -10.31 -11.62 -6.53
C ARG A 108 -11.77 -11.74 -6.96
N PHE A 109 -12.38 -12.91 -6.78
CA PHE A 109 -13.76 -13.20 -7.17
C PHE A 109 -14.76 -12.91 -6.05
N GLU A 110 -14.31 -12.46 -4.88
CA GLU A 110 -15.25 -12.04 -3.85
C GLU A 110 -16.07 -10.81 -4.28
N PRO A 111 -17.32 -10.68 -3.81
CA PRO A 111 -18.15 -9.52 -4.10
C PRO A 111 -17.46 -8.20 -3.73
N PRO A 112 -17.73 -7.09 -4.46
CA PRO A 112 -17.10 -5.79 -4.21
C PRO A 112 -17.14 -5.34 -2.75
N ASP A 113 -18.31 -5.44 -2.10
CA ASP A 113 -18.48 -5.06 -0.69
C ASP A 113 -17.61 -5.88 0.26
N ARG A 114 -17.40 -7.16 -0.07
CA ARG A 114 -16.55 -8.04 0.72
C ARG A 114 -15.08 -7.66 0.55
N LYS A 115 -14.61 -7.46 -0.69
CA LYS A 115 -13.26 -6.94 -0.98
C LYS A 115 -13.01 -5.62 -0.25
N ARG A 116 -13.97 -4.69 -0.29
CA ARG A 116 -13.90 -3.40 0.42
C ARG A 116 -13.78 -3.58 1.94
N ALA A 117 -14.64 -4.39 2.55
CA ALA A 117 -14.63 -4.62 3.99
C ALA A 117 -13.32 -5.29 4.45
N ASP A 118 -12.83 -6.25 3.69
CA ASP A 118 -11.58 -6.95 4.01
C ASP A 118 -10.36 -6.04 3.87
N ILE A 119 -10.34 -5.15 2.87
CA ILE A 119 -9.28 -4.14 2.70
C ILE A 119 -9.34 -3.07 3.77
N ASP A 120 -10.52 -2.53 4.11
CA ASP A 120 -10.68 -1.56 5.22
C ASP A 120 -10.15 -2.13 6.54
N ARG A 121 -10.46 -3.40 6.83
CA ARG A 121 -9.94 -4.08 8.01
C ARG A 121 -8.41 -4.24 7.93
N ALA A 122 -7.88 -4.63 6.77
CA ALA A 122 -6.45 -4.81 6.59
C ALA A 122 -5.69 -3.47 6.72
N ILE A 123 -6.24 -2.36 6.21
CA ILE A 123 -5.72 -1.01 6.42
C ILE A 123 -5.61 -0.72 7.93
N GLY A 124 -6.68 -0.92 8.69
CA GLY A 124 -6.66 -0.73 10.14
C GLY A 124 -5.64 -1.62 10.87
N GLN A 125 -5.47 -2.87 10.40
CA GLN A 125 -4.46 -3.79 10.92
C GLN A 125 -3.03 -3.35 10.60
N VAL A 126 -2.76 -2.80 9.42
CA VAL A 126 -1.45 -2.24 9.08
C VAL A 126 -1.18 -0.98 9.91
N VAL A 127 -2.19 -0.13 10.11
CA VAL A 127 -2.07 1.09 10.92
C VAL A 127 -1.56 0.81 12.33
N VAL A 128 -1.96 -0.30 12.97
CA VAL A 128 -1.48 -0.68 14.31
C VAL A 128 -0.10 -1.38 14.32
N LEU A 129 0.51 -1.57 13.15
CA LEU A 129 1.82 -2.19 13.00
C LEU A 129 2.93 -1.20 12.65
N VAL A 130 2.56 -0.10 11.99
CA VAL A 130 3.41 1.06 11.76
C VAL A 130 3.74 1.73 13.08
#